data_AF-A0A7H1J1L9-F1
#
_entry.id   AF-A0A7H1J1L9-F1
#
_cell.length_a   1.000
_cell.length_b   1.000
_cell.length_c   1.000
_cell.angle_alpha   90.00
_cell.angle_beta   90.00
_cell.angle_gamma   90.00
#
_symmetry.space_group_name_H-M   'P 1'
#
loop_
_entity.id
_entity.type
_entity.pdbx_description
1 polymer ?
#
loop_
_entity_poly.entity_id
_entity_poly.type
_entity_poly.pdbx_seq_one_letter_code
_entity_poly.pdbx_strand_id
1 'polypeptide(L)' 'MLIPKKEKVKSTPFSVFFRHAKSAEKRQFFDRIAKKAIEEQQQMLEKAKNMPQ' A
#
# COMPACT_ATOMS: atom_id res chain seq x y z
N MET A 1 6.68 25.82 29.11
CA MET A 1 6.87 25.32 27.74
C MET A 1 5.48 25.16 27.11
N LEU A 2 5.15 25.98 26.11
CA LEU A 2 3.89 25.86 25.37
C LEU A 2 4.01 24.67 24.42
N ILE A 3 3.31 23.57 24.70
CA ILE A 3 3.23 22.44 23.77
C ILE A 3 2.44 22.92 22.55
N PRO A 4 3.02 22.96 21.34
CA PRO A 4 2.28 23.37 20.16
C PRO A 4 1.10 22.42 19.96
N LYS A 5 -0.10 23.00 19.84
CA LYS A 5 -1.34 22.24 19.64
C LYS A 5 -1.21 21.49 18.32
N LYS A 6 -1.05 20.17 18.39
CA LYS A 6 -0.92 19.32 17.19
C LYS A 6 -2.13 19.52 16.29
N GLU A 7 -1.88 19.93 15.05
CA GLU A 7 -2.91 20.09 14.05
C GLU A 7 -3.56 18.74 13.78
N LYS A 8 -4.89 18.65 13.93
CA LYS A 8 -5.61 17.40 13.72
C LYS A 8 -5.74 17.16 12.22
N VAL A 9 -4.94 16.25 11.69
CA VAL A 9 -5.04 15.83 10.29
C VAL A 9 -6.41 15.19 10.06
N LYS A 10 -7.10 15.63 9.00
CA LYS A 10 -8.39 15.04 8.61
C LYS A 10 -8.20 13.57 8.27
N SER A 11 -9.10 12.72 8.76
CA SER A 11 -9.04 11.30 8.46
C SER A 11 -9.41 11.07 7.00
N THR A 12 -8.54 10.38 6.26
CA THR A 12 -8.79 9.92 4.89
C THR A 12 -9.52 8.57 4.90
N PRO A 13 -10.22 8.18 3.82
CA PRO A 13 -10.82 6.84 3.70
C PRO A 13 -9.84 5.71 4.00
N PHE A 14 -8.58 5.84 3.57
CA PHE A 14 -7.50 4.92 3.91
C PHE A 14 -7.27 4.84 5.42
N SER A 15 -7.09 5.98 6.09
CA SER A 15 -6.86 6.02 7.53
C SER A 15 -8.06 5.50 8.33
N VAL A 16 -9.29 5.73 7.85
CA VAL A 16 -10.52 5.21 8.45
C VAL A 16 -10.57 3.70 8.32
N PHE A 17 -10.30 3.16 7.13
CA PHE A 17 -10.21 1.71 6.91
C PHE A 17 -9.18 1.09 7.86
N PHE A 18 -7.95 1.60 7.93
CA PHE A 18 -6.94 1.01 8.81
C PHE A 18 -7.23 1.19 10.31
N ARG A 19 -7.98 2.21 10.70
CA ARG A 19 -8.37 2.41 12.10
C ARG A 19 -9.44 1.42 12.55
N HIS A 20 -10.36 1.02 11.66
CA HIS A 20 -11.53 0.22 12.03
C HIS A 20 -11.55 -1.22 11.48
N ALA A 21 -10.75 -1.52 10.45
CA ALA A 21 -10.70 -2.85 9.85
C ALA A 21 -10.08 -3.90 10.79
N LYS A 22 -10.58 -5.13 10.69
CA LYS A 22 -10.04 -6.29 11.39
C LYS A 22 -8.66 -6.65 10.83
N SER A 23 -7.83 -7.32 11.63
CA SER A 23 -6.50 -7.76 11.19
C SER A 23 -6.54 -8.64 9.94
N ALA A 24 -7.57 -9.47 9.79
CA ALA A 24 -7.77 -10.30 8.61
C ALA A 24 -8.00 -9.47 7.33
N GLU A 25 -8.78 -8.40 7.40
CA GLU A 25 -9.07 -7.51 6.27
C GLU A 25 -7.82 -6.70 5.87
N LYS A 26 -7.03 -6.25 6.86
CA LYS A 26 -5.74 -5.60 6.61
C LYS A 26 -4.77 -6.55 5.91
N ARG A 27 -4.71 -7.80 6.35
CA ARG A 27 -3.87 -8.83 5.72
C ARG A 27 -4.28 -9.04 4.27
N GLN A 28 -5.58 -9.24 4.00
CA GLN A 28 -6.08 -9.38 2.62
C GLN A 28 -5.76 -8.16 1.75
N PHE A 29 -5.83 -6.94 2.31
CA PHE A 29 -5.44 -5.72 1.60
C PHE A 29 -3.96 -5.75 1.19
N PHE A 30 -3.05 -6.07 2.11
CA PHE A 30 -1.63 -6.17 1.80
C PHE A 30 -1.30 -7.33 0.86
N ASP A 31 -1.95 -8.49 1.01
CA ASP A 31 -1.76 -9.64 0.14
C ASP A 31 -2.09 -9.29 -1.32
N ARG A 32 -3.16 -8.51 -1.56
CA ARG A 32 -3.52 -8.01 -2.90
C ARG A 32 -2.46 -7.07 -3.47
N ILE A 33 -1.92 -6.16 -2.67
CA ILE A 33 -0.84 -5.25 -3.10
C ILE A 33 0.40 -6.05 -3.47
N ALA A 34 0.82 -6.98 -2.61
CA ALA A 34 1.99 -7.80 -2.84
C ALA A 34 1.85 -8.63 -4.13
N LYS A 35 0.69 -9.28 -4.33
CA LYS A 35 0.42 -10.04 -5.54
C LYS A 35 0.54 -9.18 -6.80
N LYS A 36 -0.09 -8.00 -6.79
CA LYS A 36 -0.04 -7.08 -7.94
C LYS A 36 1.39 -6.58 -8.21
N ALA A 37 2.15 -6.26 -7.16
CA ALA A 37 3.54 -5.83 -7.30
C ALA A 37 4.42 -6.94 -7.92
N ILE A 38 4.21 -8.19 -7.49
CA ILE A 38 4.90 -9.36 -8.06
C ILE A 38 4.55 -9.53 -9.54
N GLU A 39 3.27 -9.43 -9.89
CA GLU A 39 2.82 -9.53 -11.29
C GLU A 39 3.44 -8.43 -12.17
N GLU A 40 3.47 -7.18 -11.69
CA GLU A 40 4.11 -6.06 -12.39
C GLU A 40 5.63 -6.29 -12.57
N GLN A 41 6.31 -6.79 -11.53
CA GLN A 41 7.73 -7.13 -11.61
C GLN A 41 8.02 -8.27 -12.59
N GLN A 42 7.19 -9.32 -12.60
CA GLN A 42 7.32 -10.42 -13.55
C GLN A 42 7.15 -9.93 -14.99
N GLN A 43 6.16 -9.09 -15.25
CA GLN A 43 5.97 -8.50 -16.57
C GLN A 43 7.17 -7.64 -17.00
N MET A 44 7.77 -6.89 -16.07
CA MET A 44 8.97 -6.11 -16.35
C MET A 44 10.16 -7.01 -16.71
N LEU A 45 10.37 -8.12 -15.97
CA LEU A 45 11.44 -9.07 -16.25
C LEU A 45 11.25 -9.77 -17.61
N GLU A 46 10.02 -10.17 -17.95
CA GLU A 46 9.72 -10.77 -19.25
C GLU A 46 9.92 -9.78 -20.40
N LYS A 47 9.58 -8.50 -20.21
CA LYS A 47 9.92 -7.45 -21.19
C LYS A 47 11.42 -7.28 -21.36
N ALA A 48 12.18 -7.31 -20.26
CA ALA A 48 13.64 -7.19 -20.29
C ALA A 48 14.30 -8.38 -21.01
N LYS A 49 13.80 -9.61 -20.80
CA LYS A 49 14.29 -10.81 -21.51
C LYS A 49 14.05 -10.75 -23.02
N ASN A 50 12.95 -10.15 -23.43
CA ASN A 50 12.56 -10.04 -24.84
C ASN A 50 13.05 -8.75 -25.50
N MET A 51 13.80 -7.90 -24.80
CA MET A 51 14.42 -6.72 -25.37
C MET A 51 15.74 -7.14 -26.06
N PRO A 52 15.88 -6.97 -27.39
CA PRO A 52 17.15 -7.25 -28.06
C PRO A 52 18.22 -6.28 -27.51
N GLN A 53 19.43 -6.82 -27.32
CA GLN A 53 20.60 -6.02 -26.91
C GLN A 53 21.00 -5.03 -28.00
#